data_AF-A0A3P6PTN3-F1
#
_entry.id   AF-A0A3P6PTN3-F1
#
_cell.length_a   1.000
_cell.length_b   1.000
_cell.length_c   1.000
_cell.angle_alpha   90.00
_cell.angle_beta   90.00
_cell.angle_gamma   90.00
#
_symmetry.space_group_name_H-M   'P 1'
#
loop_
_entity.id
_entity.type
_entity.pdbx_description
1 polymer ?
#
loop_
_entity_poly.entity_id
_entity_poly.type
_entity_poly.pdbx_seq_one_letter_code
_entity_poly.pdbx_strand_id
1 'polypeptide(L)' 'MSILADDNCQKEGEACSKTIFQRCCDQLVCDLAWFGNGKCVKCLPEQAICWFDGDCCSGKCSWFRCVKE' A
#
# COMPACT_ATOMS: atom_id res chain seq x y z
N MET A 1 22.66 -11.55 9.97
CA MET A 1 21.34 -11.62 9.29
C MET A 1 20.80 -10.21 9.29
N SER A 2 20.71 -9.60 8.10
CA SER A 2 20.57 -8.16 7.89
C SER A 2 19.30 -7.58 8.50
N ILE A 3 19.47 -6.70 9.49
CA ILE A 3 18.43 -5.80 9.99
C ILE A 3 18.96 -4.40 9.72
N LEU A 4 18.07 -3.49 9.32
CA LEU A 4 18.31 -2.15 8.79
C LEU A 4 18.28 -2.14 7.26
N ALA A 5 17.06 -2.15 6.71
CA ALA A 5 16.80 -1.76 5.34
C ALA A 5 17.17 -0.28 5.20
N ASP A 6 18.39 -0.13 4.69
CA ASP A 6 18.94 0.91 3.82
C ASP A 6 17.91 1.80 3.12
N ASP A 7 18.35 3.02 2.82
CA ASP A 7 17.81 4.16 2.08
C ASP A 7 17.16 3.87 0.70
N ASN A 8 16.50 2.73 0.49
CA ASN A 8 15.81 2.36 -0.74
C ASN A 8 14.33 2.13 -0.45
N CYS A 9 13.53 3.14 -0.72
CA CYS A 9 12.09 3.04 -0.67
C CYS A 9 11.58 1.91 -1.62
N GLN A 10 10.49 1.26 -1.25
CA GLN A 10 9.95 0.09 -1.95
C GLN A 10 9.24 0.50 -3.24
N LYS A 11 9.51 -0.23 -4.33
CA LYS A 11 8.89 0.01 -5.65
C LYS A 11 7.48 -0.59 -5.74
N GLU A 12 6.75 -0.25 -6.80
CA GLU A 12 5.46 -0.88 -7.10
C GLU A 12 5.59 -2.41 -7.14
N GLY A 13 4.73 -3.10 -6.39
CA GLY A 13 4.70 -4.56 -6.22
C GLY A 13 5.52 -5.09 -5.03
N GLU A 14 6.39 -4.27 -4.41
CA GLU A 14 7.22 -4.69 -3.29
C GLU A 14 6.48 -4.67 -1.95
N ALA A 15 6.95 -5.48 -0.99
CA ALA A 15 6.30 -5.67 0.29
C ALA A 15 6.56 -4.48 1.24
N CYS A 16 5.49 -3.88 1.73
CA CYS A 16 5.51 -2.85 2.75
C CYS A 16 5.03 -3.44 4.08
N SER A 17 5.65 -3.08 5.19
CA SER A 17 5.25 -3.52 6.53
C SER A 17 4.96 -2.33 7.42
N LYS A 18 4.07 -2.51 8.41
CA LYS A 18 3.73 -1.45 9.39
C LYS A 18 4.90 -1.05 10.31
N THR A 19 6.06 -1.68 10.15
CA THR A 19 7.34 -1.27 10.71
C THR A 19 7.91 -0.12 9.88
N ILE A 20 8.39 0.93 10.56
CA ILE A 20 8.91 2.20 10.00
C ILE A 20 10.04 2.02 8.95
N PHE A 21 10.54 0.80 8.77
CA PHE A 21 11.65 0.42 7.90
C PHE A 21 11.28 0.14 6.44
N GLN A 22 10.00 -0.07 6.08
CA GLN A 22 9.60 -0.41 4.70
C GLN A 22 8.59 0.62 4.15
N ARG A 23 9.07 1.81 3.80
CA ARG A 23 8.26 2.86 3.15
C ARG A 23 8.27 2.67 1.63
N CYS A 24 7.13 2.91 0.98
CA CYS A 24 7.05 2.97 -0.47
C CYS A 24 7.72 4.24 -1.01
N CYS A 25 8.32 4.18 -2.20
CA CYS A 25 8.86 5.37 -2.85
C CYS A 25 7.72 6.29 -3.32
N ASP A 26 7.94 7.61 -3.23
CA ASP A 26 7.15 8.59 -3.99
C ASP A 26 5.64 8.58 -3.64
N GLN A 27 4.74 8.79 -4.61
CA GLN A 27 3.28 8.74 -4.46
C GLN A 27 2.71 7.31 -4.36
N LEU A 28 3.53 6.29 -4.09
CA LEU A 28 3.07 4.92 -3.94
C LEU A 28 2.34 4.75 -2.60
N VAL A 29 1.19 4.10 -2.66
CA VAL A 29 0.37 3.74 -1.51
C VAL A 29 0.76 2.35 -1.02
N CYS A 30 0.90 2.19 0.29
CA CYS A 30 1.03 0.87 0.89
C CYS A 30 -0.36 0.25 1.06
N ASP A 31 -0.72 -0.67 0.17
CA ASP A 31 -1.89 -1.54 0.32
C ASP A 31 -1.64 -2.51 1.47
N LEU A 32 -2.07 -2.17 2.68
CA LEU A 32 -2.05 -3.10 3.81
C LEU A 32 -3.17 -4.12 3.63
N ALA A 33 -2.85 -5.23 2.96
CA ALA A 33 -3.70 -6.40 2.85
C ALA A 33 -3.76 -7.18 4.19
N TRP A 34 -4.27 -6.53 5.25
CA TRP A 34 -4.62 -7.09 6.57
C TRP A 34 -3.46 -7.73 7.38
N PHE A 35 -3.35 -7.40 8.66
CA PHE A 35 -2.27 -7.85 9.57
C PHE A 35 -0.83 -7.57 9.08
N GLY A 36 -0.52 -6.29 8.91
CA GLY A 36 0.87 -5.80 8.97
C GLY A 36 1.76 -6.13 7.77
N ASN A 37 1.26 -6.88 6.78
CA ASN A 37 1.91 -7.12 5.50
C ASN A 37 1.07 -6.42 4.42
N GLY A 38 1.74 -5.57 3.65
CA GLY A 38 1.14 -4.86 2.54
C GLY A 38 2.07 -4.82 1.35
N LYS A 39 1.63 -4.17 0.27
CA LYS A 39 2.44 -3.95 -0.92
C LYS A 39 2.38 -2.50 -1.36
N CYS A 40 3.48 -1.99 -1.88
CA CYS A 40 3.51 -0.68 -2.51
C CYS A 40 2.85 -0.74 -3.87
N VAL A 41 1.84 0.08 -4.11
CA VAL A 41 1.10 0.15 -5.38
C VAL A 41 0.88 1.61 -5.74
N LYS A 42 0.85 1.97 -7.03
CA LYS A 42 0.49 3.35 -7.43
C LYS A 42 -0.91 3.74 -7.01
N CYS A 43 -1.82 2.78 -7.03
CA CYS A 43 -3.18 2.96 -6.60
C CYS A 43 -3.72 1.61 -6.13
N LEU A 44 -4.63 1.65 -5.17
CA LEU A 44 -5.18 0.44 -4.57
C LEU A 44 -6.07 -0.30 -5.60
N PRO A 45 -5.84 -1.60 -5.82
CA PRO A 45 -6.67 -2.40 -6.72
C PRO A 45 -8.08 -2.58 -6.17
N GLU A 46 -9.01 -3.01 -7.01
CA GLU A 46 -10.36 -3.39 -6.59
C GLU A 46 -10.31 -4.44 -5.46
N GLN A 47 -11.16 -4.27 -4.44
CA GLN A 47 -11.21 -5.06 -3.21
C GLN A 47 -10.04 -4.87 -2.22
N ALA A 48 -9.07 -4.02 -2.55
CA ALA A 48 -7.97 -3.68 -1.65
C ALA A 48 -8.42 -2.78 -0.51
N ILE A 49 -7.70 -2.81 0.62
CA ILE A 49 -8.14 -2.12 1.82
C ILE A 49 -7.82 -0.63 1.70
N CYS A 50 -8.86 0.19 1.57
CA CYS A 50 -8.73 1.63 1.46
C CYS A 50 -9.17 2.34 2.74
N TRP A 51 -8.54 3.47 3.00
CA TRP A 51 -8.92 4.39 4.07
C TRP A 51 -9.51 5.69 3.53
N PHE A 52 -9.07 6.11 2.35
CA PHE A 52 -9.53 7.28 1.62
C PHE A 52 -9.99 6.87 0.22
N ASP A 53 -10.96 7.58 -0.33
CA ASP A 53 -11.49 7.33 -1.68
C ASP A 53 -10.43 7.57 -2.77
N GLY A 54 -9.60 8.60 -2.63
CA GLY A 54 -8.57 8.98 -3.60
C GLY A 54 -7.36 8.04 -3.67
N ASP A 55 -7.30 7.06 -2.77
CA ASP A 55 -6.26 6.05 -2.67
C ASP A 55 -6.54 4.86 -3.64
N CYS A 56 -7.82 4.66 -3.98
CA CYS A 56 -8.27 3.64 -4.93
C CYS A 56 -8.03 4.07 -6.38
N CYS A 57 -7.59 3.14 -7.25
CA CYS A 57 -7.53 3.43 -8.70
C CYS A 57 -8.91 3.81 -9.27
N SER A 58 -9.98 3.33 -8.65
CA SER A 58 -11.38 3.68 -9.01
C SER A 58 -11.86 4.98 -8.36
N GLY A 59 -11.07 5.60 -7.48
CA GLY A 59 -11.43 6.84 -6.79
C GLY A 59 -12.56 6.69 -5.76
N LYS A 60 -12.91 5.46 -5.37
CA LYS A 60 -14.05 5.18 -4.51
C LYS A 60 -13.72 4.08 -3.50
N CYS A 61 -13.79 4.44 -2.22
CA CYS A 61 -13.56 3.56 -1.10
C CYS A 61 -14.88 3.25 -0.40
N SER A 62 -15.36 2.02 -0.52
CA SER A 62 -16.60 1.59 0.12
C SER A 62 -16.35 0.39 1.01
N TRP A 63 -16.84 0.45 2.25
CA TRP A 63 -16.69 -0.64 3.21
C TRP A 63 -15.21 -1.02 3.46
N PHE A 64 -14.32 -0.04 3.61
CA PHE A 64 -12.86 -0.24 3.70
C PHE A 64 -12.28 -1.02 2.52
N ARG A 65 -12.96 -1.03 1.36
CA ARG A 65 -12.51 -1.70 0.15
C ARG A 65 -12.66 -0.81 -1.07
N CYS A 66 -11.69 -0.84 -1.97
CA CYS A 66 -11.85 -0.17 -3.25
C CYS A 66 -12.96 -0.84 -4.05
N VAL A 67 -13.92 -0.04 -4.51
CA VAL A 67 -14.99 -0.51 -5.38
C VAL A 67 -14.77 0.04 -6.79
N LYS A 68 -14.96 -0.83 -7.77
CA LYS A 68 -14.98 -0.45 -9.18
C LYS A 68 -16.38 0.07 -9.50
N GLU A 69 -16.47 1.30 -9.98
CA GLU A 69 -17.71 1.81 -10.61
C GLU A 69 -17.92 1.22 -12.00
#